data_AF-A0A7J5ADK1-F1
#
_entry.id   AF-A0A7J5ADK1-F1
#
_cell.length_a   1.000
_cell.length_b   1.000
_cell.length_c   1.000
_cell.angle_alpha   90.00
_cell.angle_beta   90.00
_cell.angle_gamma   90.00
#
_symmetry.space_group_name_H-M   'P 1'
#
loop_
_entity.id
_entity.type
_entity.pdbx_description
1 polymer ?
#
loop_
_entity_poly.entity_id
_entity_poly.type
_entity_poly.pdbx_seq_one_letter_code
_entity_poly.pdbx_strand_id
1 'polypeptide(L)'
;MKTLKNRIALLILPVFFIGILITSCSKDNETPVASYACLTCKTTPDALAANDASIKGIYKGIIIGSTGTISINIQNGSNTITATMVLDGVSVALTSNVSLVDGQSYVAPFTGTYNGNPITMTFSVGLGGASPTMVSSSIPGHPNAVFELSKETSTSLIEGFEGIYSVTGGEKGVFNIVLSRSLEKFGYKVREDGQVDTDSGSGTINSSSQLILEGRVIGTITGDALNGSFKDDENRTITITGKRTL
;
A
#
# COMPACT_ATOMS: atom_id res chain seq x y z
N MET A 1 58.75 -34.24 2.17
CA MET A 1 59.72 -34.81 1.20
C MET A 1 59.02 -34.91 -0.15
N LYS A 2 59.30 -34.01 -1.12
CA LYS A 2 60.02 -34.27 -2.41
C LYS A 2 60.09 -35.78 -2.75
N THR A 3 59.55 -36.22 -3.89
CA THR A 3 60.21 -36.26 -5.24
C THR A 3 59.11 -36.43 -6.33
N LEU A 4 58.96 -35.65 -7.41
CA LEU A 4 59.80 -35.30 -8.57
C LEU A 4 60.35 -36.50 -9.37
N LYS A 5 59.77 -36.81 -10.56
CA LYS A 5 60.49 -36.71 -11.86
C LYS A 5 59.65 -37.05 -13.10
N ASN A 6 59.70 -36.10 -14.03
CA ASN A 6 59.35 -36.07 -15.45
C ASN A 6 59.77 -37.27 -16.32
N ARG A 7 59.01 -37.48 -17.40
CA ARG A 7 59.45 -37.62 -18.81
C ARG A 7 58.31 -37.00 -19.68
N ILE A 8 58.43 -35.90 -20.45
CA ILE A 8 59.22 -35.61 -21.68
C ILE A 8 59.09 -36.77 -22.69
N ALA A 9 58.63 -36.66 -23.95
CA ALA A 9 58.54 -35.58 -24.94
C ALA A 9 57.40 -35.95 -25.95
N LEU A 10 56.61 -35.01 -26.49
CA LEU A 10 56.88 -34.17 -27.68
C LEU A 10 56.74 -34.92 -29.02
N LEU A 11 55.69 -34.58 -29.82
CA LEU A 11 55.70 -34.40 -31.29
C LEU A 11 54.29 -33.98 -31.77
N ILE A 12 54.02 -32.68 -31.92
CA ILE A 12 54.01 -31.84 -33.15
C ILE A 12 52.68 -31.89 -33.96
N LEU A 13 52.00 -30.73 -33.91
CA LEU A 13 51.08 -29.99 -34.83
C LEU A 13 51.10 -30.35 -36.35
N PRO A 14 50.30 -29.70 -37.24
CA PRO A 14 49.00 -29.00 -37.14
C PRO A 14 48.00 -29.41 -38.26
N VAL A 15 46.68 -29.31 -38.07
CA VAL A 15 45.76 -29.04 -39.20
C VAL A 15 44.65 -28.06 -38.76
N PHE A 16 44.66 -26.96 -39.50
CA PHE A 16 43.73 -25.84 -39.60
C PHE A 16 42.36 -26.30 -40.09
N PHE A 17 41.25 -25.98 -39.41
CA PHE A 17 39.97 -25.74 -40.08
C PHE A 17 39.02 -24.84 -39.27
N ILE A 18 38.48 -23.91 -40.04
CA ILE A 18 37.58 -22.79 -39.78
C ILE A 18 36.21 -23.24 -39.25
N GLY A 19 35.61 -22.44 -38.35
CA GLY A 19 34.21 -22.60 -37.94
C GLY A 19 33.77 -21.56 -36.90
N ILE A 20 33.74 -20.28 -37.29
CA ILE A 20 33.01 -19.24 -36.53
C ILE A 20 31.51 -19.53 -36.70
N LEU A 21 30.84 -19.94 -35.64
CA LEU A 21 29.38 -19.87 -35.52
C LEU A 21 29.04 -18.80 -34.49
N ILE A 22 28.66 -17.64 -35.02
CA ILE A 22 28.01 -16.56 -34.28
C ILE A 22 26.49 -16.67 -34.46
N THR A 23 25.77 -16.25 -33.40
CA THR A 23 24.31 -16.02 -33.30
C THR A 23 23.46 -17.30 -33.16
N SER A 24 22.55 -17.45 -32.20
CA SER A 24 21.57 -16.49 -31.71
C SER A 24 21.21 -16.79 -30.24
N CYS A 25 21.57 -15.90 -29.32
CA CYS A 25 20.79 -15.73 -28.10
C CYS A 25 19.64 -14.80 -28.49
N SER A 26 18.41 -15.31 -28.51
CA SER A 26 17.23 -14.45 -28.37
C SER A 26 17.33 -13.81 -26.99
N LYS A 27 17.95 -12.64 -26.92
CA LYS A 27 17.59 -11.69 -25.86
C LYS A 27 16.17 -11.31 -26.17
N ASP A 28 15.24 -11.96 -25.47
CA ASP A 28 13.94 -11.39 -25.26
C ASP A 28 14.22 -10.02 -24.64
N ASN A 29 14.07 -8.99 -25.46
CA ASN A 29 13.89 -7.65 -24.95
C ASN A 29 12.55 -7.72 -24.22
N GLU A 30 12.57 -8.13 -22.96
CA GLU A 30 11.51 -7.76 -22.05
C GLU A 30 11.49 -6.25 -22.08
N THR A 31 10.57 -5.70 -22.89
CA THR A 31 10.03 -4.37 -22.68
C THR A 31 9.82 -4.27 -21.18
N PRO A 32 10.50 -3.36 -20.45
CA PRO A 32 10.31 -3.25 -19.02
C PRO A 32 8.81 -3.12 -18.80
N VAL A 33 8.21 -4.09 -18.11
CA VAL A 33 6.80 -4.02 -17.73
C VAL A 33 6.66 -2.66 -17.08
N ALA A 34 5.91 -1.76 -17.71
CA ALA A 34 5.82 -0.38 -17.26
C ALA A 34 5.37 -0.43 -15.80
N SER A 35 6.29 -0.08 -14.89
CA SER A 35 6.00 -0.06 -13.47
C SER A 35 4.86 0.92 -13.27
N TYR A 36 3.76 0.47 -12.66
CA TYR A 36 2.64 1.34 -12.36
C TYR A 36 3.14 2.59 -11.62
N ALA A 37 2.69 3.76 -12.06
CA ALA A 37 2.97 5.04 -11.44
C ALA A 37 1.63 5.75 -11.18
N CYS A 38 1.41 6.15 -9.94
CA CYS A 38 0.24 6.89 -9.54
C CYS A 38 0.48 8.38 -9.75
N LEU A 39 0.01 8.90 -10.88
CA LEU A 39 0.23 10.32 -11.26
C LEU A 39 -0.47 11.32 -10.33
N THR A 40 -1.46 10.87 -9.56
CA THR A 40 -2.22 11.70 -8.61
C THR A 40 -1.73 11.55 -7.16
N CYS A 41 -0.93 10.52 -6.87
CA CYS A 41 -0.46 10.26 -5.52
C CYS A 41 0.64 11.23 -5.13
N LYS A 42 0.67 11.58 -3.85
CA LYS A 42 1.67 12.52 -3.32
C LYS A 42 2.98 11.80 -3.05
N THR A 43 4.11 12.47 -3.29
CA THR A 43 5.44 11.94 -2.98
C THR A 43 6.04 12.54 -1.70
N THR A 44 5.37 13.52 -1.11
CA THR A 44 5.72 14.15 0.16
C THR A 44 4.48 14.26 1.04
N PRO A 45 4.63 14.25 2.38
CA PRO A 45 3.50 14.48 3.28
C PRO A 45 2.80 15.83 2.99
N ASP A 46 1.49 15.85 3.14
CA ASP A 46 0.68 17.08 3.12
C ASP A 46 0.61 17.73 4.51
N ALA A 47 0.91 16.96 5.58
CA ALA A 47 0.89 17.43 6.96
C ALA A 47 1.92 18.53 7.24
N LEU A 48 1.50 19.59 7.94
CA LEU A 48 2.39 20.66 8.39
C LEU A 48 3.01 20.28 9.73
N ALA A 49 4.31 20.57 9.89
CA ALA A 49 5.06 20.25 11.12
C ALA A 49 4.43 20.84 12.39
N ALA A 50 3.80 22.03 12.29
CA ALA A 50 3.09 22.66 13.39
C ALA A 50 1.92 21.82 13.93
N ASN A 51 1.46 20.82 13.18
CA ASN A 51 0.31 19.98 13.50
C ASN A 51 0.68 18.52 13.83
N ASP A 52 1.98 18.17 13.85
CA ASP A 52 2.43 16.79 14.06
C ASP A 52 1.98 16.22 15.41
N ALA A 53 1.96 17.06 16.46
CA ALA A 53 1.57 16.68 17.82
C ALA A 53 0.23 17.29 18.26
N SER A 54 -0.69 17.55 17.32
CA SER A 54 -2.00 18.14 17.62
C SER A 54 -3.15 17.36 16.98
N ILE A 55 -4.39 17.70 17.32
CA ILE A 55 -5.57 17.15 16.63
C ILE A 55 -5.73 17.70 15.20
N LYS A 56 -5.09 18.83 14.90
CA LYS A 56 -5.04 19.38 13.54
C LYS A 56 -4.11 18.55 12.68
N GLY A 57 -4.20 18.69 11.37
CA GLY A 57 -3.33 17.99 10.43
C GLY A 57 -4.10 17.13 9.44
N ILE A 58 -3.39 16.15 8.89
CA ILE A 58 -3.88 15.26 7.84
C ILE A 58 -4.02 13.85 8.40
N TYR A 59 -5.15 13.21 8.12
CA TYR A 59 -5.40 11.81 8.45
C TYR A 59 -5.77 11.08 7.18
N LYS A 60 -5.13 9.95 6.93
CA LYS A 60 -5.25 9.20 5.69
C LYS A 60 -5.58 7.75 6.00
N GLY A 61 -6.28 7.09 5.11
CA GLY A 61 -6.68 5.72 5.35
C GLY A 61 -7.41 5.06 4.20
N ILE A 62 -7.78 3.81 4.44
CA ILE A 62 -8.50 2.94 3.51
C ILE A 62 -9.92 2.67 4.02
N ILE A 63 -10.78 2.34 3.08
CA ILE A 63 -12.16 1.89 3.30
C ILE A 63 -12.19 0.41 2.95
N ILE A 64 -12.73 -0.39 3.85
CA ILE A 64 -12.80 -1.84 3.74
C ILE A 64 -14.26 -2.28 3.73
N GLY A 65 -14.55 -3.37 3.02
CA GLY A 65 -15.92 -3.77 2.64
C GLY A 65 -16.36 -3.09 1.35
N SER A 66 -15.65 -2.05 0.92
CA SER A 66 -15.85 -1.30 -0.31
C SER A 66 -14.53 -0.66 -0.69
N THR A 67 -14.01 -0.94 -1.88
CA THR A 67 -12.66 -0.53 -2.28
C THR A 67 -12.58 1.00 -2.36
N GLY A 68 -11.82 1.62 -1.44
CA GLY A 68 -11.66 3.06 -1.43
C GLY A 68 -10.62 3.59 -0.44
N THR A 69 -10.41 4.90 -0.50
CA THR A 69 -9.48 5.65 0.36
C THR A 69 -10.15 6.91 0.90
N ILE A 70 -9.60 7.45 1.99
CA ILE A 70 -10.05 8.72 2.55
C ILE A 70 -8.85 9.55 3.03
N SER A 71 -8.90 10.85 2.77
CA SER A 71 -8.00 11.86 3.29
C SER A 71 -8.80 12.93 4.01
N ILE A 72 -8.53 13.14 5.29
CA ILE A 72 -9.22 14.07 6.19
C ILE A 72 -8.23 15.18 6.54
N ASN A 73 -8.65 16.42 6.31
CA ASN A 73 -7.93 17.63 6.69
C ASN A 73 -8.66 18.31 7.85
N ILE A 74 -8.01 18.34 9.01
CA ILE A 74 -8.46 19.09 10.18
C ILE A 74 -7.58 20.34 10.30
N GLN A 75 -8.00 21.45 9.70
CA GLN A 75 -7.33 22.76 9.83
C GLN A 75 -5.79 22.72 9.60
N ASN A 76 -5.34 21.97 8.60
CA ASN A 76 -3.93 21.86 8.26
C ASN A 76 -3.47 23.04 7.37
N GLY A 77 -3.32 24.22 7.97
CA GLY A 77 -2.90 25.44 7.28
C GLY A 77 -4.05 26.34 6.80
N SER A 78 -5.30 25.92 7.03
CA SER A 78 -6.51 26.72 6.83
C SER A 78 -7.44 26.56 8.04
N ASN A 79 -8.54 27.32 8.06
CA ASN A 79 -9.59 27.16 9.09
C ASN A 79 -10.66 26.13 8.70
N THR A 80 -10.49 25.42 7.58
CA THR A 80 -11.49 24.49 7.04
C THR A 80 -11.31 23.07 7.56
N ILE A 81 -12.42 22.32 7.59
CA ILE A 81 -12.44 20.92 7.99
C ILE A 81 -13.13 20.14 6.89
N THR A 82 -12.34 19.38 6.14
CA THR A 82 -12.76 18.74 4.90
C THR A 82 -12.24 17.32 4.84
N ALA A 83 -12.91 16.46 4.10
CA ALA A 83 -12.35 15.19 3.70
C ALA A 83 -12.59 14.95 2.21
N THR A 84 -11.72 14.16 1.61
CA THR A 84 -11.89 13.63 0.26
C THR A 84 -11.87 12.13 0.37
N MET A 85 -12.96 11.50 -0.02
CA MET A 85 -13.10 10.06 -0.09
C MET A 85 -13.08 9.65 -1.55
N VAL A 86 -12.33 8.61 -1.90
CA VAL A 86 -12.41 7.95 -3.21
C VAL A 86 -13.01 6.58 -2.99
N LEU A 87 -14.15 6.31 -3.59
CA LEU A 87 -14.88 5.04 -3.45
C LEU A 87 -15.34 4.59 -4.83
N ASP A 88 -15.06 3.35 -5.20
CA ASP A 88 -15.30 2.82 -6.56
C ASP A 88 -14.75 3.72 -7.69
N GLY A 89 -13.63 4.40 -7.43
CA GLY A 89 -13.00 5.35 -8.35
C GLY A 89 -13.68 6.72 -8.43
N VAL A 90 -14.77 6.96 -7.70
CA VAL A 90 -15.46 8.26 -7.64
C VAL A 90 -14.95 9.06 -6.44
N SER A 91 -14.53 10.30 -6.69
CA SER A 91 -14.12 11.24 -5.64
C SER A 91 -15.33 11.96 -5.04
N VAL A 92 -15.42 11.96 -3.72
CA VAL A 92 -16.48 12.56 -2.91
C VAL A 92 -15.87 13.59 -1.98
N ALA A 93 -16.34 14.83 -2.11
CA ALA A 93 -16.02 15.89 -1.17
C ALA A 93 -16.92 15.83 0.06
N LEU A 94 -16.31 15.90 1.23
CA LEU A 94 -16.95 15.86 2.53
C LEU A 94 -16.58 17.12 3.31
N THR A 95 -17.52 17.69 4.05
CA THR A 95 -17.26 18.84 4.91
C THR A 95 -17.79 18.64 6.32
N SER A 96 -17.15 19.29 7.29
CA SER A 96 -17.63 19.38 8.67
C SER A 96 -17.54 20.82 9.15
N ASN A 97 -18.49 21.22 9.99
CA ASN A 97 -18.59 22.59 10.51
C ASN A 97 -18.40 22.65 12.04
N VAL A 98 -17.84 21.60 12.64
CA VAL A 98 -17.62 21.55 14.10
C VAL A 98 -16.36 22.29 14.47
N SER A 99 -16.49 23.28 15.37
CA SER A 99 -15.38 24.05 15.92
C SER A 99 -14.41 23.18 16.72
N LEU A 100 -13.12 23.43 16.58
CA LEU A 100 -12.10 22.84 17.44
C LEU A 100 -12.06 23.55 18.78
N VAL A 101 -11.81 22.78 19.84
CA VAL A 101 -11.46 23.28 21.17
C VAL A 101 -10.08 22.75 21.50
N ASP A 102 -9.14 23.66 21.76
CA ASP A 102 -7.75 23.28 22.04
C ASP A 102 -7.66 22.43 23.32
N GLY A 103 -6.77 21.43 23.31
CA GLY A 103 -6.55 20.54 24.44
C GLY A 103 -7.65 19.52 24.69
N GLN A 104 -8.56 19.29 23.73
CA GLN A 104 -9.60 18.26 23.79
C GLN A 104 -9.46 17.24 22.65
N SER A 105 -9.97 16.03 22.86
CA SER A 105 -10.26 15.11 21.75
C SER A 105 -11.25 15.75 20.79
N TYR A 106 -11.23 15.32 19.54
CA TYR A 106 -12.04 15.92 18.50
C TYR A 106 -12.98 14.89 17.86
N VAL A 107 -14.21 15.33 17.56
CA VAL A 107 -15.23 14.55 16.86
C VAL A 107 -15.81 15.43 15.76
N ALA A 108 -15.74 14.96 14.53
CA ALA A 108 -16.23 15.66 13.34
C ALA A 108 -17.26 14.80 12.60
N PRO A 109 -18.54 15.20 12.58
CA PRO A 109 -19.49 14.69 11.61
C PRO A 109 -19.19 15.32 10.24
N PHE A 110 -18.92 14.47 9.26
CA PHE A 110 -18.75 14.82 7.87
C PHE A 110 -20.02 14.48 7.08
N THR A 111 -20.37 15.36 6.14
CA THR A 111 -21.47 15.12 5.20
C THR A 111 -21.02 15.40 3.77
N GLY A 112 -21.69 14.75 2.81
CA GLY A 112 -21.48 14.96 1.38
C GLY A 112 -22.48 14.14 0.56
N THR A 113 -22.18 13.96 -0.73
CA THR A 113 -23.07 13.27 -1.67
C THR A 113 -22.28 12.25 -2.49
N TYR A 114 -22.74 11.00 -2.51
CA TYR A 114 -22.20 9.92 -3.34
C TYR A 114 -23.29 9.41 -4.30
N ASN A 115 -23.03 9.43 -5.60
CA ASN A 115 -24.00 9.04 -6.64
C ASN A 115 -25.38 9.70 -6.47
N GLY A 116 -25.41 10.98 -6.11
CA GLY A 116 -26.64 11.75 -5.86
C GLY A 116 -27.32 11.49 -4.51
N ASN A 117 -26.83 10.56 -3.70
CA ASN A 117 -27.38 10.25 -2.38
C ASN A 117 -26.57 10.88 -1.25
N PRO A 118 -27.21 11.41 -0.19
CA PRO A 118 -26.51 11.95 0.95
C PRO A 118 -25.75 10.85 1.70
N ILE A 119 -24.54 11.18 2.16
CA ILE A 119 -23.74 10.31 3.02
C ILE A 119 -23.34 11.05 4.30
N THR A 120 -23.16 10.29 5.37
CA THR A 120 -22.71 10.81 6.66
C THR A 120 -21.62 9.94 7.24
N MET A 121 -20.64 10.55 7.90
CA MET A 121 -19.52 9.87 8.51
C MET A 121 -19.13 10.61 9.79
N THR A 122 -18.72 9.91 10.85
CA THR A 122 -18.27 10.55 12.09
C THR A 122 -16.84 10.14 12.39
N PHE A 123 -15.92 11.08 12.21
CA PHE A 123 -14.52 10.91 12.56
C PHE A 123 -14.29 11.28 14.03
N SER A 124 -13.42 10.56 14.71
CA SER A 124 -12.93 10.91 16.04
C SER A 124 -11.42 10.74 16.13
N VAL A 125 -10.78 11.61 16.90
CA VAL A 125 -9.36 11.53 17.21
C VAL A 125 -9.08 11.99 18.64
N GLY A 126 -8.19 11.26 19.31
CA GLY A 126 -7.69 11.60 20.63
C GLY A 126 -6.74 12.79 20.63
N LEU A 127 -6.32 13.20 21.83
CA LEU A 127 -5.33 14.26 22.02
C LEU A 127 -4.05 13.98 21.24
N GLY A 128 -3.41 15.04 20.75
CA GLY A 128 -2.19 14.94 19.96
C GLY A 128 -2.37 14.26 18.59
N GLY A 129 -3.62 13.99 18.17
CA GLY A 129 -3.90 13.28 16.94
C GLY A 129 -3.81 11.76 17.05
N ALA A 130 -3.84 11.22 18.28
CA ALA A 130 -3.74 9.79 18.56
C ALA A 130 -5.04 9.02 18.24
N SER A 131 -4.90 7.75 17.88
CA SER A 131 -6.01 6.81 17.67
C SER A 131 -7.15 7.35 16.78
N PRO A 132 -6.84 7.86 15.57
CA PRO A 132 -7.87 8.31 14.64
C PRO A 132 -8.81 7.14 14.29
N THR A 133 -10.11 7.38 14.31
CA THR A 133 -11.13 6.34 14.04
C THR A 133 -12.34 6.92 13.32
N MET A 134 -12.98 6.09 12.49
CA MET A 134 -14.31 6.36 11.97
C MET A 134 -15.33 5.67 12.87
N VAL A 135 -16.03 6.46 13.69
CA VAL A 135 -16.99 5.98 14.69
C VAL A 135 -18.27 5.46 14.03
N SER A 136 -18.69 6.11 12.94
CA SER A 136 -19.85 5.70 12.16
C SER A 136 -19.74 6.15 10.71
N SER A 137 -20.42 5.43 9.83
CA SER A 137 -20.57 5.79 8.42
C SER A 137 -21.89 5.28 7.88
N SER A 138 -22.57 6.08 7.08
CA SER A 138 -23.75 5.72 6.31
C SER A 138 -23.51 6.10 4.86
N ILE A 139 -23.18 5.10 4.05
CA ILE A 139 -22.86 5.24 2.63
C ILE A 139 -23.77 4.27 1.85
N PRO A 140 -24.79 4.77 1.12
CA PRO A 140 -25.66 3.91 0.32
C PRO A 140 -24.88 3.07 -0.68
N GLY A 141 -25.20 1.78 -0.78
CA GLY A 141 -24.47 0.81 -1.61
C GLY A 141 -23.25 0.18 -0.94
N HIS A 142 -22.84 0.70 0.22
CA HIS A 142 -21.63 0.25 0.94
C HIS A 142 -21.95 -0.06 2.41
N PRO A 143 -22.86 -1.03 2.69
CA PRO A 143 -23.12 -1.45 4.05
C PRO A 143 -21.85 -2.06 4.65
N ASN A 144 -21.60 -1.77 5.92
CA ASN A 144 -20.42 -2.27 6.66
C ASN A 144 -19.07 -1.73 6.17
N ALA A 145 -19.03 -0.49 5.65
CA ALA A 145 -17.77 0.20 5.41
C ALA A 145 -16.97 0.34 6.71
N VAL A 146 -15.77 -0.25 6.75
CA VAL A 146 -14.83 -0.17 7.87
C VAL A 146 -13.66 0.70 7.46
N PHE A 147 -13.15 1.53 8.36
CA PHE A 147 -12.07 2.46 8.05
C PHE A 147 -10.85 2.12 8.88
N GLU A 148 -9.68 2.14 8.24
CA GLU A 148 -8.40 2.13 8.92
C GLU A 148 -7.70 3.44 8.64
N LEU A 149 -7.44 4.21 9.69
CA LEU A 149 -6.94 5.58 9.60
C LEU A 149 -5.60 5.70 10.31
N SER A 150 -4.74 6.54 9.76
CA SER A 150 -3.46 6.93 10.36
C SER A 150 -3.27 8.44 10.22
N LYS A 151 -2.64 9.04 11.22
CA LYS A 151 -2.21 10.45 11.14
C LYS A 151 -0.96 10.53 10.27
N GLU A 152 -0.98 11.40 9.27
CA GLU A 152 0.21 11.78 8.53
C GLU A 152 0.97 12.86 9.31
N THR A 153 2.29 12.74 9.39
CA THR A 153 3.17 13.76 9.98
C THR A 153 3.98 14.43 8.87
N SER A 154 4.56 15.60 9.16
CA SER A 154 5.39 16.34 8.22
C SER A 154 6.62 15.57 7.70
N THR A 155 6.95 14.45 8.34
CA THR A 155 8.09 13.58 7.99
C THR A 155 7.68 12.17 7.60
N SER A 156 6.42 11.78 7.77
CA SER A 156 5.94 10.43 7.49
C SER A 156 4.71 10.46 6.60
N LEU A 157 4.94 10.17 5.32
CA LEU A 157 3.88 10.03 4.31
C LEU A 157 3.06 8.78 4.62
N ILE A 158 1.75 8.89 4.47
CA ILE A 158 0.83 7.74 4.49
C ILE A 158 0.44 7.41 3.06
N GLU A 159 0.69 6.17 2.67
CA GLU A 159 0.36 5.63 1.34
C GLU A 159 -0.75 4.59 1.48
N GLY A 160 -1.64 4.54 0.48
CA GLY A 160 -2.69 3.53 0.37
C GLY A 160 -2.50 2.70 -0.90
N PHE A 161 -2.64 1.38 -0.78
CA PHE A 161 -2.58 0.44 -1.89
C PHE A 161 -3.86 -0.39 -1.94
N GLU A 162 -4.31 -0.68 -3.16
CA GLU A 162 -5.42 -1.59 -3.42
C GLU A 162 -4.97 -2.66 -4.39
N GLY A 163 -5.41 -3.89 -4.19
CA GLY A 163 -5.03 -4.99 -5.05
C GLY A 163 -5.90 -6.21 -4.93
N ILE A 164 -5.46 -7.25 -5.63
CA ILE A 164 -6.07 -8.56 -5.64
C ILE A 164 -5.07 -9.61 -5.18
N TYR A 165 -5.58 -10.66 -4.54
CA TYR A 165 -4.81 -11.86 -4.28
C TYR A 165 -5.46 -13.08 -4.94
N SER A 166 -4.64 -14.09 -5.19
CA SER A 166 -5.10 -15.40 -5.64
C SER A 166 -4.30 -16.49 -4.97
N VAL A 167 -4.96 -17.59 -4.63
CA VAL A 167 -4.37 -18.75 -3.98
C VAL A 167 -4.42 -19.94 -4.94
N THR A 168 -3.34 -20.72 -4.97
CA THR A 168 -3.34 -22.00 -5.69
C THR A 168 -4.42 -22.90 -5.10
N GLY A 169 -5.43 -23.25 -5.91
CA GLY A 169 -6.63 -23.95 -5.44
C GLY A 169 -7.93 -23.21 -5.78
N GLY A 170 -7.85 -21.91 -6.09
CA GLY A 170 -8.96 -21.16 -6.71
C GLY A 170 -9.50 -19.99 -5.88
N GLU A 171 -9.15 -19.90 -4.60
CA GLU A 171 -9.52 -18.76 -3.74
C GLU A 171 -8.91 -17.47 -4.30
N LYS A 172 -9.69 -16.40 -4.28
CA LYS A 172 -9.31 -15.07 -4.76
C LYS A 172 -10.00 -14.03 -3.91
N GLY A 173 -9.46 -12.82 -3.94
CA GLY A 173 -10.09 -11.72 -3.26
C GLY A 173 -9.36 -10.42 -3.48
N VAL A 174 -9.77 -9.43 -2.70
CA VAL A 174 -9.22 -8.08 -2.70
C VAL A 174 -8.46 -7.82 -1.41
N PHE A 175 -7.50 -6.92 -1.49
CA PHE A 175 -6.83 -6.38 -0.32
C PHE A 175 -6.67 -4.87 -0.41
N ASN A 176 -6.56 -4.25 0.75
CA ASN A 176 -6.16 -2.86 0.93
C ASN A 176 -5.02 -2.80 1.94
N ILE A 177 -4.05 -1.93 1.70
CA ILE A 177 -2.90 -1.71 2.59
C ILE A 177 -2.78 -0.22 2.85
N VAL A 178 -2.57 0.14 4.12
CA VAL A 178 -2.10 1.48 4.52
C VAL A 178 -0.69 1.31 5.04
N LEU A 179 0.23 2.15 4.58
CA LEU A 179 1.62 2.05 4.99
C LEU A 179 2.31 3.40 5.14
N SER A 180 3.43 3.36 5.84
CA SER A 180 4.40 4.44 5.84
C SER A 180 5.80 3.85 5.74
N ARG A 181 6.50 4.15 4.62
CA ARG A 181 7.87 3.68 4.39
C ARG A 181 8.84 4.21 5.45
N SER A 182 8.70 5.47 5.84
CA SER A 182 9.52 6.11 6.87
C SER A 182 9.32 5.52 8.26
N LEU A 183 8.12 5.00 8.55
CA LEU A 183 7.84 4.32 9.82
C LEU A 183 8.12 2.81 9.73
N GLU A 184 8.49 2.31 8.55
CA GLU A 184 8.76 0.90 8.29
C GLU A 184 7.60 -0.02 8.69
N LYS A 185 6.35 0.45 8.52
CA LYS A 185 5.13 -0.23 8.97
C LYS A 185 4.04 -0.22 7.93
N PHE A 186 3.24 -1.27 7.93
CA PHE A 186 1.99 -1.34 7.19
C PHE A 186 0.90 -2.06 7.99
N GLY A 187 -0.34 -1.65 7.77
CA GLY A 187 -1.56 -2.38 8.11
C GLY A 187 -2.20 -2.89 6.83
N TYR A 188 -2.87 -4.04 6.91
CA TYR A 188 -3.58 -4.60 5.77
C TYR A 188 -4.94 -5.15 6.19
N LYS A 189 -5.84 -5.20 5.21
CA LYS A 189 -7.09 -5.93 5.32
C LYS A 189 -7.39 -6.64 4.02
N VAL A 190 -7.93 -7.85 4.11
CA VAL A 190 -8.27 -8.71 2.99
C VAL A 190 -9.72 -9.16 3.06
N ARG A 191 -10.31 -9.44 1.90
CA ARG A 191 -11.63 -10.05 1.77
C ARG A 191 -11.65 -11.02 0.60
N GLU A 192 -12.10 -12.23 0.85
CA GLU A 192 -12.32 -13.25 -0.18
C GLU A 192 -13.55 -12.92 -1.04
N ASP A 193 -13.48 -13.23 -2.33
CA ASP A 193 -14.60 -13.05 -3.26
C ASP A 193 -15.83 -13.83 -2.80
N GLY A 194 -16.98 -13.14 -2.77
CA GLY A 194 -18.25 -13.72 -2.34
C GLY A 194 -18.43 -13.80 -0.81
N GLN A 195 -17.43 -13.42 -0.03
CA GLN A 195 -17.54 -13.35 1.44
C GLN A 195 -17.84 -11.93 1.93
N VAL A 196 -18.46 -11.84 3.11
CA VAL A 196 -18.71 -10.57 3.81
C VAL A 196 -17.69 -10.31 4.92
N ASP A 197 -17.09 -11.37 5.45
CA ASP A 197 -16.08 -11.28 6.49
C ASP A 197 -14.73 -10.85 5.92
N THR A 198 -13.92 -10.22 6.77
CA THR A 198 -12.62 -9.66 6.40
C THR A 198 -11.58 -10.10 7.40
N ASP A 199 -10.37 -10.37 6.95
CA ASP A 199 -9.20 -10.61 7.82
C ASP A 199 -8.24 -9.42 7.76
N SER A 200 -7.51 -9.16 8.84
CA SER A 200 -6.63 -8.00 9.00
C SER A 200 -5.36 -8.35 9.76
N GLY A 201 -4.31 -7.60 9.48
CA GLY A 201 -3.09 -7.68 10.25
C GLY A 201 -2.19 -6.49 10.02
N SER A 202 -0.99 -6.57 10.55
CA SER A 202 0.05 -5.56 10.34
C SER A 202 1.41 -6.21 10.26
N GLY A 203 2.34 -5.51 9.64
CA GLY A 203 3.71 -5.97 9.47
C GLY A 203 4.68 -4.81 9.32
N THR A 204 5.91 -5.15 8.94
CA THR A 204 6.99 -4.18 8.76
C THR A 204 7.41 -4.07 7.30
N ILE A 205 8.07 -2.97 6.97
CA ILE A 205 8.68 -2.75 5.65
C ILE A 205 10.18 -2.68 5.87
N ASN A 206 10.95 -3.48 5.14
CA ASN A 206 12.40 -3.39 5.22
C ASN A 206 12.98 -2.34 4.26
N SER A 207 14.29 -2.09 4.36
CA SER A 207 15.01 -1.13 3.51
C SER A 207 14.96 -1.44 2.01
N SER A 208 14.61 -2.68 1.64
CA SER A 208 14.42 -3.11 0.25
C SER A 208 12.97 -2.96 -0.23
N SER A 209 12.13 -2.23 0.51
CA SER A 209 10.70 -2.03 0.21
C SER A 209 9.91 -3.35 0.17
N GLN A 210 10.33 -4.36 0.94
CA GLN A 210 9.61 -5.62 1.06
C GLN A 210 8.70 -5.58 2.28
N LEU A 211 7.46 -6.03 2.11
CA LEU A 211 6.48 -6.20 3.17
C LEU A 211 6.77 -7.51 3.88
N ILE A 212 7.02 -7.44 5.19
CA ILE A 212 7.29 -8.58 6.05
C ILE A 212 6.09 -8.80 6.98
N LEU A 213 5.46 -9.95 6.85
CA LEU A 213 4.38 -10.41 7.72
C LEU A 213 4.83 -11.72 8.38
N GLU A 214 4.84 -11.74 9.72
CA GLU A 214 5.24 -12.92 10.50
C GLU A 214 6.60 -13.52 10.07
N GLY A 215 7.55 -12.64 9.72
CA GLY A 215 8.90 -13.05 9.26
C GLY A 215 8.98 -13.52 7.80
N ARG A 216 7.88 -13.52 7.05
CA ARG A 216 7.84 -13.85 5.62
C ARG A 216 7.73 -12.59 4.76
N VAL A 217 8.47 -12.56 3.65
CA VAL A 217 8.26 -11.56 2.60
C VAL A 217 6.98 -11.89 1.85
N ILE A 218 5.97 -11.03 1.93
CA ILE A 218 4.68 -11.22 1.24
C ILE A 218 4.55 -10.42 -0.05
N GLY A 219 5.39 -9.41 -0.23
CA GLY A 219 5.41 -8.58 -1.43
C GLY A 219 6.55 -7.57 -1.41
N THR A 220 6.80 -6.97 -2.57
CA THR A 220 7.79 -5.92 -2.78
C THR A 220 7.13 -4.74 -3.47
N ILE A 221 7.40 -3.54 -2.96
CA ILE A 221 6.95 -2.29 -3.58
C ILE A 221 8.02 -1.79 -4.53
N THR A 222 7.65 -1.63 -5.80
CA THR A 222 8.50 -1.05 -6.85
C THR A 222 7.81 0.19 -7.41
N GLY A 223 8.25 1.36 -6.96
CA GLY A 223 7.55 2.62 -7.22
C GLY A 223 6.17 2.61 -6.54
N ASP A 224 5.12 2.68 -7.35
CA ASP A 224 3.72 2.64 -6.90
C ASP A 224 3.05 1.27 -7.13
N ALA A 225 3.79 0.27 -7.61
CA ALA A 225 3.32 -1.09 -7.78
C ALA A 225 3.68 -1.95 -6.56
N LEU A 226 2.76 -2.82 -6.13
CA LEU A 226 3.01 -3.85 -5.12
C LEU A 226 2.79 -5.23 -5.74
N ASN A 227 3.82 -6.07 -5.72
CA ASN A 227 3.72 -7.44 -6.25
C ASN A 227 4.35 -8.44 -5.29
N GLY A 228 3.80 -9.64 -5.20
CA GLY A 228 4.32 -10.67 -4.32
C GLY A 228 3.86 -12.07 -4.69
N SER A 229 4.66 -13.06 -4.32
CA SER A 229 4.30 -14.47 -4.38
C SER A 229 4.95 -15.18 -3.19
N PHE A 230 4.14 -15.81 -2.34
CA PHE A 230 4.61 -16.47 -1.12
C PHE A 230 3.76 -17.70 -0.80
N LYS A 231 4.24 -18.53 0.13
CA LYS A 231 3.53 -19.73 0.59
C LYS A 231 2.82 -19.45 1.91
N ASP A 232 1.56 -19.88 2.00
CA ASP A 232 0.86 -19.98 3.28
C ASP A 232 1.33 -21.24 4.05
N ASP A 233 0.74 -21.45 5.22
CA ASP A 233 1.12 -22.55 6.12
C ASP A 233 0.69 -23.93 5.57
N GLU A 234 -0.24 -23.94 4.61
CA GLU A 234 -0.69 -25.12 3.87
C GLU A 234 0.12 -25.35 2.59
N ASN A 235 1.19 -24.59 2.39
CA ASN A 235 2.07 -24.64 1.21
C ASN A 235 1.36 -24.30 -0.12
N ARG A 236 0.24 -23.59 -0.07
CA ARG A 236 -0.45 -23.02 -1.23
C ARG A 236 0.25 -21.72 -1.62
N THR A 237 0.41 -21.49 -2.92
CA THR A 237 1.00 -20.21 -3.38
C THR A 237 -0.06 -19.14 -3.37
N ILE A 238 0.19 -18.08 -2.62
CA ILE A 238 -0.54 -16.82 -2.66
C ILE A 238 0.22 -15.88 -3.58
N THR A 239 -0.47 -15.29 -4.57
CA THR A 239 0.07 -14.25 -5.45
C THR A 239 -0.73 -12.98 -5.25
N ILE A 240 -0.06 -11.85 -5.05
CA ILE A 240 -0.67 -10.53 -4.87
C ILE A 240 -0.20 -9.56 -5.95
N THR A 241 -1.12 -8.75 -6.43
CA THR A 241 -0.84 -7.60 -7.31
C THR A 241 -1.69 -6.43 -6.86
N GLY A 242 -1.04 -5.31 -6.59
CA GLY A 242 -1.67 -4.08 -6.14
C GLY A 242 -1.02 -2.84 -6.71
N LYS A 243 -1.74 -1.73 -6.58
CA LYS A 243 -1.36 -0.40 -7.07
C LYS A 243 -1.62 0.63 -5.99
N ARG A 244 -0.75 1.63 -5.91
CA ARG A 244 -0.95 2.77 -5.02
C ARG A 244 -2.14 3.62 -5.47
N THR A 245 -2.97 4.03 -4.53
CA THR A 245 -4.16 4.87 -4.78
C THR A 245 -4.22 6.11 -3.90
N LEU A 246 -3.36 6.19 -2.87
CA LEU A 246 -3.20 7.33 -1.96
C LEU A 246 -1.72 7.63 -1.71
#